data_AF-A0A2W4NA63-F1
#
_entry.id   AF-A0A2W4NA63-F1
#
_cell.length_a   1.000
_cell.length_b   1.000
_cell.length_c   1.000
_cell.angle_alpha   90.00
_cell.angle_beta   90.00
_cell.angle_gamma   90.00
#
_symmetry.space_group_name_H-M   'P 1'
#
loop_
_entity.id
_entity.type
_entity.pdbx_description
1 polymer ?
#
loop_
_entity_poly.entity_id
_entity_poly.type
_entity_poly.pdbx_seq_one_letter_code
_entity_poly.pdbx_strand_id
1 'polypeptide(L)'
;MYVSELVYGYTERRGSRKEAVRYPCDYWRRDRFTRNFVSTGVFLHHPGMQDPDLRLDSLAHLILEAFLLIAPFDRSEVAAAAGKHRQPQMGFAAGDRFIAVFDQTYGSLRLTGRLLEEETLRRVLDEALEIARTGRLDDVAPLNPPSLAALQEWAELARGESQPLSFARGPADEPTGERIPIIAPGSVGWVITESNQEFLVEGVFYHPKDGLRYRGRRVGENLPENLVVSFPVAVVNPIPGVSRMAQYDLETGEVIPLEP
;
A
#
# COMPACT_ATOMS: atom_id res chain seq x y z
N MET A 1 -3.43 3.22 5.53
CA MET A 1 -2.68 2.67 4.37
C MET A 1 -3.40 1.42 3.88
N TYR A 2 -3.50 1.23 2.57
CA TYR A 2 -3.93 -0.04 1.97
C TYR A 2 -2.70 -0.88 1.63
N VAL A 3 -2.69 -2.15 2.05
CA VAL A 3 -1.67 -3.13 1.66
C VAL A 3 -2.33 -4.23 0.86
N SER A 4 -1.75 -4.53 -0.31
CA SER A 4 -2.14 -5.64 -1.17
C SER A 4 -0.91 -6.51 -1.44
N GLU A 5 -0.98 -7.75 -0.98
CA GLU A 5 0.03 -8.78 -1.21
C GLU A 5 -0.50 -9.74 -2.27
N LEU A 6 0.32 -10.02 -3.28
CA LEU A 6 -0.05 -10.84 -4.42
C LEU A 6 0.97 -11.96 -4.63
N VAL A 7 0.49 -13.21 -4.64
CA VAL A 7 1.28 -14.38 -5.03
C VAL A 7 0.71 -14.93 -6.34
N TYR A 8 1.51 -14.90 -7.40
CA TYR A 8 1.11 -15.30 -8.76
C TYR A 8 1.90 -16.51 -9.31
N GLY A 9 2.70 -17.15 -8.46
CA GLY A 9 3.49 -18.32 -8.82
C GLY A 9 4.51 -18.68 -7.76
N TYR A 10 5.37 -19.65 -8.08
CA TYR A 10 6.48 -20.09 -7.24
C TYR A 10 7.67 -20.52 -8.11
N THR A 11 8.85 -20.63 -7.52
CA THR A 11 10.01 -21.25 -8.17
C THR A 11 10.32 -22.57 -7.47
N GLU A 12 10.17 -23.68 -8.18
CA GLU A 12 10.56 -24.99 -7.69
C GLU A 12 12.06 -25.19 -7.91
N ARG A 13 12.76 -25.63 -6.86
CA ARG A 13 14.18 -26.00 -6.96
C ARG A 13 14.33 -27.50 -6.78
N ARG A 14 14.81 -28.19 -7.82
CA ARG A 14 15.17 -29.62 -7.79
C ARG A 14 16.67 -29.74 -8.03
N GLY A 15 17.44 -29.84 -6.93
CA GLY A 15 18.89 -29.80 -6.97
C GLY A 15 19.44 -28.45 -7.46
N SER A 16 20.19 -28.47 -8.56
CA SER A 16 20.69 -27.27 -9.24
C SER A 16 19.67 -26.63 -10.19
N ARG A 17 18.63 -27.37 -10.61
CA ARG A 17 17.60 -26.87 -11.53
C ARG A 17 16.58 -26.02 -10.79
N LYS A 18 16.29 -24.84 -11.32
CA LYS A 18 15.20 -23.96 -10.89
C LYS A 18 14.17 -23.86 -12.01
N GLU A 19 12.90 -24.01 -11.67
CA GLU A 19 11.80 -23.90 -12.62
C GLU A 19 10.74 -22.95 -12.05
N ALA A 20 10.44 -21.89 -12.80
CA ALA A 20 9.42 -20.92 -12.40
C ALA A 20 8.05 -21.38 -12.91
N VAL A 21 7.11 -21.55 -11.99
CA VAL A 21 5.73 -21.96 -12.27
C VAL A 21 4.83 -20.77 -11.96
N ARG A 22 4.03 -20.34 -12.94
CA ARG A 22 2.99 -19.33 -12.74
C ARG A 22 1.66 -20.00 -12.41
N TYR A 23 0.84 -19.28 -11.67
CA TYR A 23 -0.56 -19.64 -11.49
C TYR A 23 -1.41 -19.18 -12.69
N PRO A 24 -2.50 -19.89 -13.01
CA PRO A 24 -2.88 -21.19 -12.45
C PRO A 24 -1.94 -22.30 -12.95
N CYS A 25 -1.78 -23.36 -12.16
CA CYS A 25 -0.99 -24.54 -12.53
C CYS A 25 -1.75 -25.83 -12.16
N ASP A 26 -1.17 -27.00 -12.44
CA ASP A 26 -1.79 -28.31 -12.23
C ASP A 26 -2.40 -28.50 -10.83
N TYR A 27 -1.79 -27.90 -9.81
CA TYR A 27 -2.23 -28.00 -8.42
C TYR A 27 -3.15 -26.85 -7.97
N TRP A 28 -3.05 -25.68 -8.62
CA TRP A 28 -3.70 -24.45 -8.17
C TRP A 28 -4.51 -23.83 -9.30
N ARG A 29 -5.84 -23.86 -9.15
CA ARG A 29 -6.77 -23.36 -10.17
C ARG A 29 -7.02 -21.85 -10.15
N ARG A 30 -6.54 -21.15 -9.11
CA ARG A 30 -6.63 -19.68 -9.02
C ARG A 30 -5.46 -19.07 -9.76
N ASP A 31 -5.69 -17.96 -10.46
CA ASP A 31 -4.62 -17.22 -11.17
C ASP A 31 -3.66 -16.51 -10.21
N ARG A 32 -4.11 -16.27 -8.98
CA ARG A 32 -3.37 -15.57 -7.94
C ARG A 32 -3.97 -15.84 -6.56
N PHE A 33 -3.14 -15.67 -5.54
CA PHE A 33 -3.58 -15.54 -4.15
C PHE A 33 -3.32 -14.10 -3.71
N THR A 34 -4.33 -13.47 -3.13
CA THR A 34 -4.26 -12.10 -2.66
C THR A 34 -4.54 -12.04 -1.16
N ARG A 35 -3.80 -11.17 -0.48
CA ARG A 35 -4.07 -10.77 0.90
C ARG A 35 -4.11 -9.26 0.95
N ASN A 36 -5.27 -8.73 1.34
CA ASN A 36 -5.57 -7.32 1.32
C ASN A 36 -5.98 -6.87 2.71
N PHE A 37 -5.41 -5.77 3.21
CA PHE A 37 -5.77 -5.25 4.52
C PHE A 37 -5.51 -3.75 4.65
N VAL A 38 -6.29 -3.12 5.52
CA VAL A 38 -6.04 -1.76 5.99
C VAL A 38 -5.06 -1.85 7.15
N SER A 39 -4.03 -1.01 7.14
CA SER A 39 -3.08 -0.88 8.24
C SER A 39 -2.63 0.57 8.45
N THR A 40 -1.85 0.80 9.50
CA THR A 40 -1.08 2.03 9.70
C THR A 40 0.37 1.80 9.32
N GLY A 41 1.05 2.90 8.98
CA GLY A 41 2.47 2.91 8.72
C GLY A 41 3.01 4.32 8.74
N VAL A 42 4.33 4.43 8.84
CA VAL A 42 5.08 5.67 8.75
C VAL A 42 5.73 5.75 7.37
N PHE A 43 5.52 6.88 6.70
CA PHE A 43 6.17 7.19 5.43
C PHE A 43 7.36 8.11 5.70
N LEU A 44 8.54 7.68 5.28
CA LEU A 44 9.76 8.45 5.30
C LEU A 44 9.97 9.09 3.92
N HIS A 45 10.13 10.40 3.93
CA HIS A 45 10.39 11.22 2.76
C HIS A 45 11.66 12.02 2.97
N HIS A 46 12.49 12.10 1.93
CA HIS A 46 13.62 13.01 1.88
C HIS A 46 13.83 13.49 0.44
N PRO A 47 14.11 14.78 0.19
CA PRO A 47 14.33 15.30 -1.16
C PRO A 47 15.40 14.52 -1.96
N GLY A 48 16.47 14.09 -1.27
CA GLY A 48 17.52 13.24 -1.85
C GLY A 48 17.07 11.85 -2.31
N MET A 49 15.89 11.36 -1.92
CA MET A 49 15.37 10.06 -2.37
C MET A 49 15.10 10.01 -3.88
N GLN A 50 15.04 11.15 -4.58
CA GLN A 50 14.76 11.17 -6.02
C GLN A 50 15.97 10.74 -6.88
N ASP A 51 17.17 10.62 -6.31
CA ASP A 51 18.35 10.14 -7.03
C ASP A 51 18.18 8.66 -7.46
N PRO A 52 18.17 8.36 -8.77
CA PRO A 52 17.92 7.01 -9.29
C PRO A 52 18.94 5.97 -8.83
N ASP A 53 20.14 6.38 -8.42
CA ASP A 53 21.19 5.46 -7.96
C ASP A 53 20.96 4.98 -6.51
N LEU A 54 20.01 5.57 -5.78
CA LEU A 54 19.63 5.10 -4.44
C LEU A 54 18.88 3.77 -4.52
N ARG A 55 19.41 2.78 -3.80
CA ARG A 55 18.81 1.47 -3.60
C ARG A 55 17.82 1.53 -2.44
N LEU A 56 16.69 2.22 -2.66
CA LEU A 56 15.68 2.43 -1.61
C LEU A 56 15.13 1.13 -1.03
N ASP A 57 14.99 0.05 -1.80
CA ASP A 57 14.57 -1.24 -1.26
C ASP A 57 15.56 -1.78 -0.22
N SER A 58 16.87 -1.64 -0.50
CA SER A 58 17.93 -2.03 0.44
C SER A 58 17.94 -1.14 1.68
N LEU A 59 17.69 0.17 1.51
CA LEU A 59 17.56 1.11 2.62
C LEU A 59 16.33 0.83 3.47
N ALA A 60 15.18 0.53 2.87
CA ALA A 60 13.95 0.17 3.57
C ALA A 60 14.13 -1.11 4.40
N HIS A 61 14.76 -2.13 3.82
CA HIS A 61 15.09 -3.37 4.53
C HIS A 61 16.04 -3.11 5.70
N LEU A 62 17.12 -2.35 5.49
CA LEU A 62 18.06 -2.00 6.56
C LEU A 62 17.40 -1.20 7.69
N ILE A 63 16.55 -0.23 7.35
CA ILE A 63 15.79 0.57 8.34
C ILE A 63 14.87 -0.35 9.16
N LEU A 64 14.24 -1.35 8.52
CA LEU A 64 13.43 -2.34 9.24
C LEU A 64 14.28 -3.17 10.22
N GLU A 65 15.43 -3.68 9.78
CA GLU A 65 16.32 -4.46 10.67
C GLU A 65 16.78 -3.62 11.87
N ALA A 66 17.20 -2.38 11.63
CA ALA A 66 17.57 -1.46 12.70
C ALA A 66 16.39 -1.17 13.63
N PHE A 67 15.18 -0.99 13.08
CA PHE A 67 13.98 -0.77 13.87
C PHE A 67 13.66 -1.94 14.79
N LEU A 68 13.80 -3.18 14.30
CA LEU A 68 13.58 -4.39 15.10
C LEU A 68 14.60 -4.57 16.24
N LEU A 69 15.81 -4.03 16.10
CA LEU A 69 16.81 -4.01 17.18
C LEU A 69 16.51 -2.95 18.25
N ILE A 70 15.96 -1.80 17.85
CA ILE A 70 15.60 -0.71 18.76
C ILE A 70 14.26 -0.97 19.46
N ALA A 71 13.28 -1.50 18.73
CA ALA A 71 11.96 -1.86 19.21
C ALA A 71 11.74 -3.37 18.96
N PRO A 72 11.70 -4.20 20.02
CA PRO A 72 11.69 -5.66 19.89
C PRO A 72 10.31 -6.19 19.52
N PHE A 73 9.87 -5.93 18.29
CA PHE A 73 8.67 -6.50 17.70
C PHE A 73 8.97 -7.81 16.99
N ASP A 74 7.95 -8.63 16.78
CA ASP A 74 8.13 -9.81 15.94
C ASP A 74 8.26 -9.39 14.47
N ARG A 75 9.16 -10.06 13.73
CA ARG A 75 9.40 -9.77 12.30
C ARG A 75 8.13 -9.90 11.46
N SER A 76 7.18 -10.75 11.87
CA SER A 76 5.90 -10.95 11.17
C SER A 76 4.86 -9.85 11.44
N GLU A 77 5.14 -8.93 12.36
CA GLU A 77 4.20 -7.86 12.73
C GLU A 77 4.44 -6.55 11.96
N VAL A 78 5.64 -6.35 11.43
CA VAL A 78 6.05 -5.12 10.75
C VAL A 78 6.82 -5.42 9.48
N ALA A 79 6.63 -4.60 8.45
CA ALA A 79 7.36 -4.69 7.20
C ALA A 79 7.78 -3.31 6.71
N ALA A 80 8.71 -3.29 5.77
CA ALA A 80 9.13 -2.08 5.07
C ALA A 80 9.15 -2.30 3.56
N ALA A 81 8.89 -1.22 2.82
CA ALA A 81 8.94 -1.21 1.37
C ALA A 81 9.35 0.17 0.85
N ALA A 82 10.00 0.21 -0.31
CA ALA A 82 10.17 1.44 -1.06
C ALA A 82 9.07 1.58 -2.12
N GLY A 83 8.70 2.82 -2.43
CA GLY A 83 7.61 3.10 -3.36
C GLY A 83 7.71 4.45 -4.03
N LYS A 84 6.69 4.75 -4.85
CA LYS A 84 6.46 6.05 -5.48
C LYS A 84 5.01 6.44 -5.31
N HIS A 85 4.76 7.72 -5.08
CA HIS A 85 3.40 8.27 -5.11
C HIS A 85 2.80 8.11 -6.50
N ARG A 86 1.63 7.48 -6.60
CA ARG A 86 0.94 7.28 -7.89
C ARG A 86 0.22 8.54 -8.37
N GLN A 87 -0.18 9.38 -7.43
CA GLN A 87 -0.88 10.63 -7.64
C GLN A 87 -0.36 11.66 -6.64
N PRO A 88 -0.47 12.97 -6.92
CA PRO A 88 -0.10 13.99 -5.97
C PRO A 88 -0.92 13.83 -4.67
N GLN A 89 -0.25 13.85 -3.52
CA GLN A 89 -0.90 13.66 -2.24
C GLN A 89 -0.13 14.38 -1.13
N MET A 90 -0.84 15.18 -0.32
CA MET A 90 -0.27 15.78 0.90
C MET A 90 1.05 16.51 0.62
N GLY A 91 1.09 17.40 -0.38
CA GLY A 91 2.29 18.15 -0.74
C GLY A 91 3.38 17.38 -1.47
N PHE A 92 3.21 16.07 -1.73
CA PHE A 92 4.10 15.27 -2.55
C PHE A 92 3.58 15.15 -3.98
N ALA A 93 4.48 15.19 -4.96
CA ALA A 93 4.16 15.06 -6.37
C ALA A 93 4.00 13.58 -6.77
N ALA A 94 3.29 13.34 -7.87
CA ALA A 94 3.28 12.01 -8.48
C ALA A 94 4.70 11.64 -8.93
N GLY A 95 5.11 10.41 -8.61
CA GLY A 95 6.46 9.90 -8.88
C GLY A 95 7.44 10.07 -7.73
N ASP A 96 7.15 10.93 -6.74
CA ASP A 96 8.00 11.13 -5.57
C ASP A 96 8.22 9.81 -4.84
N ARG A 97 9.49 9.46 -4.67
CA ARG A 97 9.92 8.24 -3.98
C ARG A 97 9.78 8.36 -2.47
N PHE A 98 9.49 7.24 -1.83
CA PHE A 98 9.34 7.12 -0.37
C PHE A 98 9.80 5.75 0.14
N ILE A 99 10.04 5.68 1.45
CA ILE A 99 10.12 4.42 2.20
C ILE A 99 8.91 4.37 3.14
N ALA A 100 8.22 3.23 3.20
CA ALA A 100 7.14 2.99 4.15
C ALA A 100 7.55 1.88 5.11
N VAL A 101 7.33 2.09 6.41
CA VAL A 101 7.38 1.05 7.44
C VAL A 101 5.97 0.90 8.01
N PHE A 102 5.38 -0.28 7.92
CA PHE A 102 3.95 -0.48 8.21
C PHE A 102 3.68 -1.77 9.00
N ASP A 103 2.57 -1.80 9.73
CA ASP A 103 2.17 -3.00 10.46
C ASP A 103 1.56 -4.02 9.48
N GLN A 104 1.88 -5.30 9.63
CA GLN A 104 1.30 -6.39 8.84
C GLN A 104 0.05 -7.02 9.49
N THR A 105 -0.31 -6.58 10.69
CA THR A 105 -1.46 -7.12 11.45
C THR A 105 -2.78 -6.47 11.03
N TYR A 106 -3.84 -7.27 10.90
CA TYR A 106 -5.17 -6.79 10.55
C TYR A 106 -5.70 -5.81 11.60
N GLY A 107 -6.22 -4.66 11.16
CA GLY A 107 -6.74 -3.63 12.06
C GLY A 107 -5.66 -2.75 12.71
N SER A 108 -4.38 -3.05 12.46
CA SER A 108 -3.20 -2.36 12.99
C SER A 108 -3.07 -2.34 14.52
N LEU A 109 -1.86 -2.65 14.99
CA LEU A 109 -1.48 -2.50 16.40
C LEU A 109 -0.76 -1.18 16.68
N ARG A 110 -0.65 -0.32 15.64
CA ARG A 110 0.06 0.96 15.62
C ARG A 110 1.51 0.86 16.08
N LEU A 111 2.16 -0.28 15.84
CA LEU A 111 3.54 -0.56 16.29
C LEU A 111 4.52 0.39 15.63
N THR A 112 4.36 0.58 14.33
CA THR A 112 5.19 1.49 13.53
C THR A 112 5.06 2.95 13.93
N GLY A 113 4.01 3.32 14.68
CA GLY A 113 3.86 4.66 15.26
C GLY A 113 5.02 5.07 16.17
N ARG A 114 5.75 4.10 16.75
CA ARG A 114 6.98 4.38 17.51
C ARG A 114 8.05 5.11 16.72
N LEU A 115 8.11 4.93 15.40
CA LEU A 115 9.06 5.67 14.55
C LEU A 115 8.77 7.18 14.50
N LEU A 116 7.60 7.64 14.95
CA LEU A 116 7.29 9.06 15.06
C LEU A 116 7.79 9.68 16.37
N GLU A 117 8.25 8.86 17.32
CA GLU A 117 8.90 9.35 18.52
C GLU A 117 10.30 9.88 18.14
N GLU A 118 10.59 11.11 18.55
CA GLU A 118 11.79 11.87 18.16
C GLU A 118 13.09 11.07 18.36
N GLU A 119 13.26 10.47 19.53
CA GLU A 119 14.44 9.66 19.86
C GLU A 119 14.48 8.32 19.11
N THR A 120 13.33 7.75 18.79
CA THR A 120 13.26 6.41 18.19
C THR A 120 13.75 6.44 16.74
N LEU A 121 13.28 7.38 15.92
CA LEU A 121 13.75 7.50 14.53
C LEU A 121 15.26 7.74 14.46
N ARG A 122 15.76 8.65 15.31
CA ARG A 122 17.18 8.96 15.41
C ARG A 122 18.00 7.70 15.71
N ARG A 123 17.61 6.95 16.75
CA ARG A 123 18.28 5.69 17.12
C ARG A 123 18.23 4.65 16.01
N VAL A 124 17.13 4.55 15.29
CA VAL A 124 16.98 3.62 14.16
C VAL A 124 17.92 3.99 13.01
N LEU A 125 18.04 5.27 12.66
CA LEU A 125 18.94 5.72 11.58
C LEU A 125 20.42 5.59 11.97
N ASP A 126 20.78 5.91 13.23
CA ASP A 126 22.12 5.70 13.76
C ASP A 126 22.48 4.19 13.72
N GLU A 127 21.57 3.32 14.15
CA GLU A 127 21.77 1.87 14.15
C GLU A 127 21.84 1.27 12.74
N ALA A 128 21.00 1.75 11.82
CA ALA A 128 21.07 1.38 10.40
C ALA A 128 22.42 1.74 9.79
N LEU A 129 22.95 2.93 10.11
CA LEU A 129 24.26 3.38 9.65
C LEU A 129 25.39 2.51 10.21
N GLU A 130 25.30 2.12 11.49
CA GLU A 130 26.28 1.22 12.12
C GLU A 130 26.26 -0.18 11.49
N ILE A 131 25.07 -0.75 11.25
CA ILE A 131 24.92 -2.02 10.54
C ILE A 131 25.53 -1.94 9.14
N ALA A 132 25.25 -0.86 8.39
CA ALA A 132 25.77 -0.69 7.04
C ALA A 132 27.30 -0.58 6.98
N ARG A 133 27.92 0.03 8.00
CA ARG A 133 29.38 0.21 8.08
C ARG A 133 30.11 -1.05 8.54
N THR A 134 29.54 -1.74 9.54
CA THR A 134 30.17 -2.92 10.14
C THR A 134 29.87 -4.21 9.38
N GLY A 135 28.76 -4.26 8.63
CA GLY A 135 28.29 -5.49 8.00
C GLY A 135 27.90 -6.56 9.01
N ARG A 136 27.56 -6.19 10.26
CA ARG A 136 27.33 -7.15 11.35
C ARG A 136 26.06 -8.01 11.22
N LEU A 137 25.19 -7.69 10.26
CA LEU A 137 23.99 -8.47 9.95
C LEU A 137 24.13 -9.10 8.56
N ASP A 138 24.21 -10.43 8.51
CA ASP A 138 24.40 -11.18 7.27
C ASP A 138 23.20 -11.04 6.29
N ASP A 139 22.00 -10.83 6.83
CA ASP A 139 20.76 -10.68 6.05
C ASP A 139 20.59 -9.28 5.42
N VAL A 140 21.56 -8.39 5.60
CA VAL A 140 21.58 -7.05 5.00
C VAL A 140 22.60 -7.01 3.87
N ALA A 141 22.12 -6.78 2.65
CA ALA A 141 23.01 -6.56 1.50
C ALA A 141 23.81 -5.25 1.67
N PRO A 142 25.10 -5.22 1.30
CA PRO A 142 25.90 -4.00 1.32
C PRO A 142 25.26 -2.88 0.50
N LEU A 143 25.25 -1.67 1.06
CA LEU A 143 24.78 -0.48 0.36
C LEU A 143 25.80 -0.01 -0.68
N ASN A 144 25.30 0.53 -1.80
CA ASN A 144 26.16 1.25 -2.72
C ASN A 144 26.56 2.62 -2.12
N PRO A 145 27.62 3.28 -2.64
CA PRO A 145 28.10 4.54 -2.06
C PRO A 145 27.03 5.66 -1.98
N PRO A 146 26.17 5.88 -3.00
CA PRO A 146 25.08 6.86 -2.91
C PRO A 146 24.09 6.56 -1.78
N SER A 147 23.69 5.29 -1.60
CA SER A 147 22.73 4.92 -0.54
C SER A 147 23.35 5.07 0.86
N LEU A 148 24.64 4.76 1.01
CA LEU A 148 25.35 4.96 2.28
C LEU A 148 25.48 6.45 2.63
N ALA A 149 25.80 7.29 1.64
CA ALA A 149 25.88 8.73 1.82
C ALA A 149 24.52 9.33 2.20
N ALA A 150 23.45 8.91 1.51
CA ALA A 150 22.08 9.33 1.83
C ALA A 150 21.67 8.91 3.25
N LEU A 151 21.95 7.67 3.66
CA LEU A 151 21.66 7.21 5.02
C LEU A 151 22.40 8.02 6.08
N GLN A 152 23.66 8.37 5.81
CA GLN A 152 24.45 9.23 6.69
C GLN A 152 23.84 10.63 6.81
N GLU A 153 23.44 11.23 5.69
CA GLU A 153 22.74 12.53 5.68
C GLU A 153 21.44 12.47 6.50
N TRP A 154 20.63 11.43 6.31
CA TRP A 154 19.36 11.28 7.05
C TRP A 154 19.58 11.12 8.55
N ALA A 155 20.60 10.35 8.95
CA ALA A 155 20.96 10.19 10.35
C ALA A 155 21.40 11.52 10.98
N GLU A 156 22.17 12.34 10.27
CA GLU A 156 22.55 13.68 10.75
C GLU A 156 21.33 14.61 10.87
N LEU A 157 20.43 14.61 9.88
CA LEU A 157 19.21 15.43 9.91
C LEU A 157 18.27 15.04 11.06
N ALA A 158 18.17 13.75 11.36
CA ALA A 158 17.33 13.23 12.44
C ALA A 158 17.85 13.59 13.85
N ARG A 159 19.03 14.22 13.97
CA ARG A 159 19.53 14.79 15.23
C ARG A 159 19.02 16.21 15.49
N GLY A 160 18.42 16.86 14.50
CA GLY A 160 17.76 18.15 14.66
C GLY A 160 16.42 18.01 15.40
N GLU A 161 15.84 19.15 15.78
CA GLU A 161 14.52 19.19 16.41
C GLU A 161 13.42 18.79 15.41
N SER A 162 12.50 17.94 15.87
CA SER A 162 11.33 17.56 15.10
C SER A 162 10.26 18.66 15.10
N GLN A 163 9.63 18.88 13.95
CA GLN A 163 8.51 19.81 13.81
C GLN A 163 7.29 19.11 13.22
N PRO A 164 6.07 19.33 13.75
CA PRO A 164 4.87 18.77 13.19
C PRO A 164 4.66 19.22 11.74
N LEU A 165 4.51 18.26 10.84
CA LEU A 165 4.18 18.54 9.45
C LEU A 165 2.67 18.77 9.33
N SER A 166 2.27 20.00 8.99
CA SER A 166 0.88 20.35 8.72
C SER A 166 0.64 20.37 7.21
N PHE A 167 -0.30 19.55 6.76
CA PHE A 167 -0.79 19.62 5.39
C PHE A 167 -2.07 20.44 5.37
N ALA A 168 -2.15 21.43 4.48
CA ALA A 168 -3.42 22.06 4.18
C ALA A 168 -4.38 20.99 3.64
N ARG A 169 -5.38 20.61 4.44
CA ARG A 169 -6.53 19.89 3.90
C ARG A 169 -7.18 20.86 2.91
N GLY A 170 -7.16 20.50 1.62
CA GLY A 170 -8.06 21.15 0.66
C GLY A 170 -9.49 21.05 1.20
N PRO A 171 -10.38 22.00 0.85
CA PRO A 171 -11.77 21.90 1.22
C PRO A 171 -12.27 20.52 0.80
N ALA A 172 -12.77 19.74 1.76
CA ALA A 172 -13.58 18.59 1.41
C ALA A 172 -14.81 19.20 0.74
N ASP A 173 -14.96 19.03 -0.56
CA ASP A 173 -16.21 19.37 -1.23
C ASP A 173 -17.29 18.53 -0.54
N GLU A 174 -18.05 19.17 0.36
CA GLU A 174 -19.25 18.55 0.89
C GLU A 174 -20.15 18.29 -0.31
N PRO A 175 -20.54 17.02 -0.56
CA PRO A 175 -21.37 16.69 -1.71
C PRO A 175 -22.70 17.45 -1.55
N THR A 176 -22.83 18.51 -2.33
CA THR A 176 -24.02 19.34 -2.40
C THR A 176 -24.88 18.77 -3.53
N GLY A 177 -25.96 18.06 -3.16
CA GLY A 177 -26.98 17.56 -4.08
C GLY A 177 -27.19 16.05 -4.05
N GLU A 178 -28.26 15.58 -4.70
CA GLU A 178 -28.80 14.20 -4.81
C GLU A 178 -27.85 13.18 -5.48
N ARG A 179 -26.56 13.50 -5.55
CA ARG A 179 -25.52 12.71 -6.21
C ARG A 179 -24.65 12.02 -5.18
N ILE A 180 -24.51 10.71 -5.35
CA ILE A 180 -23.75 9.87 -4.42
C ILE A 180 -22.39 9.55 -5.04
N PRO A 181 -21.26 9.76 -4.33
CA PRO A 181 -19.96 9.33 -4.80
C PRO A 181 -19.90 7.80 -4.85
N ILE A 182 -19.48 7.27 -6.00
CA ILE A 182 -19.35 5.85 -6.28
C ILE A 182 -17.99 5.56 -6.91
N ILE A 183 -17.60 4.28 -6.89
CA ILE A 183 -16.50 3.76 -7.70
C ILE A 183 -17.01 3.66 -9.13
N ALA A 184 -16.28 4.27 -10.06
CA ALA A 184 -16.64 4.28 -11.46
C ALA A 184 -16.69 2.85 -12.04
N PRO A 185 -17.67 2.53 -12.91
CA PRO A 185 -17.63 1.31 -13.70
C PRO A 185 -16.30 1.15 -14.46
N GLY A 186 -15.83 -0.09 -14.58
CA GLY A 186 -14.50 -0.44 -15.08
C GLY A 186 -13.36 -0.15 -14.10
N SER A 187 -13.65 0.22 -12.85
CA SER A 187 -12.67 0.41 -11.79
C SER A 187 -12.77 -0.67 -10.71
N VAL A 188 -11.83 -0.68 -9.77
CA VAL A 188 -11.69 -1.76 -8.78
C VAL A 188 -11.87 -1.18 -7.39
N GLY A 189 -12.71 -1.82 -6.57
CA GLY A 189 -12.79 -1.61 -5.12
C GLY A 189 -12.40 -2.88 -4.37
N TRP A 190 -12.50 -2.87 -3.04
CA TRP A 190 -12.47 -4.11 -2.25
C TRP A 190 -13.81 -4.36 -1.57
N VAL A 191 -14.11 -5.62 -1.25
CA VAL A 191 -15.30 -6.01 -0.48
C VAL A 191 -14.91 -6.21 0.98
N ILE A 192 -15.37 -5.33 1.86
CA ILE A 192 -14.97 -5.33 3.28
C ILE A 192 -15.42 -6.63 3.98
N THR A 193 -16.59 -7.14 3.62
CA THR A 193 -17.21 -8.31 4.26
C THR A 193 -16.63 -9.64 3.80
N GLU A 194 -15.85 -9.66 2.72
CA GLU A 194 -15.28 -10.89 2.13
C GLU A 194 -13.76 -10.81 2.10
N SER A 195 -13.14 -10.70 3.28
CA SER A 195 -11.67 -10.70 3.44
C SER A 195 -10.95 -9.66 2.59
N ASN A 196 -11.57 -8.49 2.35
CA ASN A 196 -11.07 -7.41 1.50
C ASN A 196 -10.70 -7.86 0.08
N GLN A 197 -11.42 -8.83 -0.48
CA GLN A 197 -11.19 -9.27 -1.84
C GLN A 197 -11.46 -8.14 -2.84
N GLU A 198 -10.60 -8.01 -3.86
CA GLU A 198 -10.79 -7.01 -4.91
C GLU A 198 -11.99 -7.37 -5.79
N PHE A 199 -12.76 -6.34 -6.13
CA PHE A 199 -13.98 -6.42 -6.91
C PHE A 199 -13.93 -5.42 -8.05
N LEU A 200 -14.01 -5.94 -9.27
CA LEU A 200 -14.15 -5.12 -10.47
C LEU A 200 -15.60 -4.67 -10.58
N VAL A 201 -15.82 -3.37 -10.47
CA VAL A 201 -17.14 -2.76 -10.65
C VAL A 201 -17.43 -2.69 -12.15
N GLU A 202 -18.44 -3.42 -12.62
CA GLU A 202 -18.85 -3.41 -14.03
C GLU A 202 -20.08 -2.52 -14.26
N GLY A 203 -20.84 -2.25 -13.20
CA GLY A 203 -21.93 -1.27 -13.24
C GLY A 203 -22.49 -0.97 -11.85
N VAL A 204 -23.30 0.08 -11.80
CA VAL A 204 -24.03 0.52 -10.60
C VAL A 204 -25.52 0.54 -10.93
N PHE A 205 -26.35 0.10 -9.99
CA PHE A 205 -27.79 0.13 -10.15
C PHE A 205 -28.49 0.36 -8.82
N TYR A 206 -29.71 0.89 -8.86
CA TYR A 206 -30.55 1.07 -7.68
C TYR A 206 -31.43 -0.17 -7.45
N HIS A 207 -31.40 -0.72 -6.23
CA HIS A 207 -32.28 -1.79 -5.79
C HIS A 207 -33.35 -1.22 -4.83
N PRO A 208 -34.66 -1.45 -5.07
CA PRO A 208 -35.73 -0.82 -4.31
C PRO A 208 -35.69 -1.02 -2.79
N LYS A 209 -35.08 -2.11 -2.32
CA LYS A 209 -34.99 -2.43 -0.88
C LYS A 209 -33.64 -2.10 -0.25
N ASP A 210 -32.57 -2.14 -1.04
CA ASP A 210 -31.18 -2.10 -0.52
C ASP A 210 -30.43 -0.85 -0.95
N GLY A 211 -31.07 0.05 -1.72
CA GLY A 211 -30.45 1.23 -2.29
C GLY A 211 -29.45 0.88 -3.40
N LEU A 212 -28.40 1.68 -3.53
CA LEU A 212 -27.39 1.49 -4.57
C LEU A 212 -26.56 0.22 -4.37
N ARG A 213 -26.34 -0.50 -5.46
CA ARG A 213 -25.54 -1.71 -5.52
C ARG A 213 -24.56 -1.67 -6.69
N TYR A 214 -23.40 -2.28 -6.48
CA TYR A 214 -22.48 -2.63 -7.56
C TYR A 214 -22.81 -4.00 -8.11
N ARG A 215 -22.71 -4.15 -9.44
CA ARG A 215 -22.60 -5.44 -10.12
C ARG A 215 -21.20 -5.58 -10.72
N GLY A 216 -20.71 -6.81 -10.76
CA GLY A 216 -19.39 -7.09 -11.32
C GLY A 216 -18.87 -8.45 -10.91
N ARG A 217 -17.55 -8.56 -10.80
CA ARG A 217 -16.88 -9.83 -10.52
C ARG A 217 -15.68 -9.66 -9.62
N ARG A 218 -15.38 -10.73 -8.88
CA ARG A 218 -14.18 -10.83 -8.05
C ARG A 218 -12.94 -10.95 -8.94
N VAL A 219 -11.88 -10.23 -8.61
CA VAL A 219 -10.63 -10.27 -9.38
C VAL A 219 -9.94 -11.63 -9.16
N GLY A 220 -9.59 -12.32 -10.25
CA GLY A 220 -8.89 -13.62 -10.19
C GLY A 220 -9.79 -14.85 -10.01
N GLU A 221 -11.12 -14.69 -10.04
CA GLU A 221 -12.06 -15.81 -10.13
C GLU A 221 -12.55 -16.00 -11.57
N ASN A 222 -12.42 -17.24 -12.07
CA ASN A 222 -13.03 -17.68 -13.32
C ASN A 222 -14.46 -18.18 -13.03
N LEU A 223 -15.39 -17.24 -12.88
CA LEU A 223 -16.81 -17.55 -12.72
C LEU A 223 -17.47 -17.78 -14.10
N PRO A 224 -18.53 -18.61 -14.19
CA PRO A 224 -19.33 -18.72 -15.40
C PRO A 224 -19.88 -17.35 -15.81
N GLU A 225 -19.92 -17.05 -17.12
CA GLU A 225 -20.38 -15.75 -17.66
C GLU A 225 -21.78 -15.34 -17.18
N ASN A 226 -22.59 -16.30 -16.74
CA ASN A 226 -23.98 -16.10 -16.34
C ASN A 226 -24.15 -15.72 -14.85
N LEU A 227 -23.09 -15.76 -14.05
CA LEU A 227 -23.19 -15.48 -12.62
C LEU A 227 -22.99 -13.99 -12.34
N VAL A 228 -24.08 -13.30 -12.00
CA VAL A 228 -24.03 -11.90 -11.58
C VAL A 228 -23.75 -11.82 -10.08
N VAL A 229 -22.57 -11.34 -9.72
CA VAL A 229 -22.23 -11.01 -8.32
C VAL A 229 -22.59 -9.54 -8.07
N SER A 230 -23.30 -9.27 -6.97
CA SER A 230 -23.63 -7.89 -6.60
C SER A 230 -23.45 -7.63 -5.11
N PHE A 231 -23.00 -6.42 -4.78
CA PHE A 231 -22.79 -5.96 -3.41
C PHE A 231 -23.45 -4.59 -3.19
N PRO A 232 -23.98 -4.30 -1.99
CA PRO A 232 -24.32 -2.93 -1.62
C PRO A 232 -23.12 -2.00 -1.79
N VAL A 233 -23.34 -0.76 -2.22
CA VAL A 233 -22.25 0.23 -2.35
C VAL A 233 -21.49 0.40 -1.03
N ALA A 234 -22.20 0.37 0.09
CA ALA A 234 -21.63 0.55 1.43
C ALA A 234 -20.62 -0.52 1.87
N VAL A 235 -20.58 -1.69 1.22
CA VAL A 235 -19.62 -2.76 1.57
C VAL A 235 -18.43 -2.83 0.62
N VAL A 236 -18.41 -1.96 -0.40
CA VAL A 236 -17.31 -1.88 -1.36
C VAL A 236 -16.63 -0.53 -1.24
N ASN A 237 -15.43 -0.50 -0.66
CA ASN A 237 -14.69 0.76 -0.52
C ASN A 237 -13.75 0.98 -1.71
N PRO A 238 -13.48 2.25 -2.04
CA PRO A 238 -12.44 2.60 -2.99
C PRO A 238 -11.06 2.24 -2.44
N ILE A 239 -10.19 1.78 -3.33
CA ILE A 239 -8.78 1.55 -3.14
C ILE A 239 -8.04 2.87 -3.46
N PRO A 240 -7.37 3.50 -2.49
CA PRO A 240 -6.65 4.77 -2.72
C PRO A 240 -5.63 4.67 -3.85
N GLY A 241 -5.68 5.60 -4.81
CA GLY A 241 -4.78 5.65 -5.97
C GLY A 241 -4.97 4.53 -7.00
N VAL A 242 -6.04 3.74 -6.90
CA VAL A 242 -6.41 2.69 -7.86
C VAL A 242 -7.85 2.89 -8.34
N SER A 243 -8.79 3.13 -7.42
CA SER A 243 -10.18 3.38 -7.78
C SER A 243 -10.30 4.73 -8.47
N ARG A 244 -10.97 4.73 -9.62
CA ARG A 244 -11.52 5.93 -10.24
C ARG A 244 -12.89 6.17 -9.63
N MET A 245 -13.16 7.41 -9.25
CA MET A 245 -14.41 7.81 -8.63
C MET A 245 -15.35 8.42 -9.67
N ALA A 246 -16.65 8.34 -9.41
CA ALA A 246 -17.72 8.94 -10.20
C ALA A 246 -18.85 9.40 -9.26
N GLN A 247 -19.78 10.18 -9.79
CA GLN A 247 -21.02 10.53 -9.12
C GLN A 247 -22.17 9.76 -9.76
N TYR A 248 -23.06 9.20 -8.93
CA TYR A 248 -24.30 8.59 -9.35
C TYR A 248 -25.46 9.54 -9.08
N ASP A 249 -26.24 9.85 -10.11
CA ASP A 249 -27.44 10.67 -9.98
C ASP A 249 -28.64 9.77 -9.65
N LEU A 250 -29.28 9.98 -8.50
CA LEU A 250 -30.38 9.14 -8.03
C LEU A 250 -31.67 9.29 -8.85
N GLU A 251 -31.86 10.43 -9.52
CA GLU A 251 -33.07 10.69 -10.31
C GLU A 251 -32.96 10.10 -11.71
N THR A 252 -31.82 10.35 -12.38
CA THR A 252 -31.62 9.93 -13.78
C THR A 252 -31.01 8.54 -13.90
N GLY A 253 -30.35 8.06 -12.84
CA GLY A 253 -29.56 6.83 -12.85
C GLY A 253 -28.24 6.95 -13.63
N GLU A 254 -27.86 8.17 -14.02
CA GLU A 254 -26.63 8.41 -14.77
C GLU A 254 -25.38 8.36 -13.89
N VAL A 255 -24.28 7.90 -14.48
CA VAL A 255 -22.96 7.88 -13.87
C VAL A 255 -22.09 8.95 -14.53
N ILE A 256 -21.71 9.95 -13.75
CA ILE A 256 -20.89 11.07 -14.20
C ILE A 256 -19.47 10.87 -13.65
N PRO A 257 -18.45 10.64 -14.51
CA PRO A 257 -17.07 10.52 -14.05
C PRO A 257 -16.63 11.78 -13.28
N LEU A 258 -15.93 11.59 -12.15
CA LEU A 258 -15.18 12.69 -11.55
C LEU A 258 -13.88 12.81 -12.34
N GLU A 259 -13.67 13.94 -13.03
CA GLU A 259 -12.38 14.19 -13.68
C GLU A 259 -11.25 14.22 -12.63
N PRO A 260 -10.05 13.71 -12.98
CA PRO A 260 -8.92 13.59 -12.07
C PRO A 260 -8.32 14.92 -11.62
#